data_AF-A0A7W7IFQ0-F1
#
_entry.id   AF-A0A7W7IFQ0-F1
#
_cell.length_a   1.000
_cell.length_b   1.000
_cell.length_c   1.000
_cell.angle_alpha   90.00
_cell.angle_beta   90.00
_cell.angle_gamma   90.00
#
_symmetry.space_group_name_H-M   'P 1'
#
loop_
_entity.id
_entity.type
_entity.pdbx_description
1 polymer ?
#
loop_
_entity_poly.entity_id
_entity_poly.type
_entity_poly.pdbx_seq_one_letter_code
_entity_poly.pdbx_strand_id
1 'polypeptide(L)'
;MKDQKVAPFDDVAPTPSPTKTDLPVIPDSGYPDPVSSFPGSAPASRGDLGADAAPAAEPGGEPAADTVPTQPLTEVARTYGDVARPPAPGDDDRTGVARLGDPVAVWPCAGCGRPVPQPVRGARTVRYCQDNDGECERSARESRDRGREAPGLTGQVAWAWEMVERLEGAADRLAGSLMSELSVAGVERRIADAQADAAGHIAIAQRERDASQRQAEAAWRETATARARADAAEQEAAAARAGAERLAAERDAARRERQEAREEADAATAARIAAERERDRVAAREGELLASLENARAELVSLHGRLSEAETLVEGQRVEAEAAKRATDDLRSAVRDAEAKRGQAVADLDQFQARAREFEQHNWQLTRTAEELRAAVQALTAERDAARAEADRARRRVDALTALADTHRDGGPRPVVDREPPTGLHPVPPVGGSSLDFGDPLATDPGRRGRQHNGRHLPYAG
;
A
#
# COMPACT_ATOMS: atom_id res chain seq x y z
N MET A 1 -13.23 -49.09 -46.61
CA MET A 1 -14.47 -48.36 -46.93
C MET A 1 -15.26 -48.16 -45.65
N LYS A 2 -15.18 -46.97 -45.07
CA LYS A 2 -16.07 -46.41 -44.04
C LYS A 2 -15.92 -44.90 -44.19
N ASP A 3 -16.96 -44.22 -44.65
CA ASP A 3 -16.81 -42.87 -45.21
C ASP A 3 -16.79 -41.80 -44.11
N GLN A 4 -15.74 -40.98 -44.12
CA GLN A 4 -15.47 -39.98 -43.11
C GLN A 4 -16.18 -38.68 -43.47
N LYS A 5 -17.39 -38.50 -42.94
CA LYS A 5 -18.27 -37.37 -43.30
C LYS A 5 -17.79 -36.07 -42.63
N VAL A 6 -16.96 -35.31 -43.34
CA VAL A 6 -16.51 -33.97 -42.94
C VAL A 6 -17.69 -32.98 -43.01
N ALA A 7 -17.88 -32.19 -41.94
CA ALA A 7 -18.82 -31.08 -41.94
C ALA A 7 -18.16 -29.82 -42.55
N PRO A 8 -18.91 -28.96 -43.26
CA PRO A 8 -18.38 -27.69 -43.75
C PRO A 8 -18.08 -26.74 -42.59
N PHE A 9 -17.16 -25.79 -42.83
CA PHE A 9 -16.97 -24.63 -41.95
C PHE A 9 -18.08 -23.62 -42.19
N ASP A 10 -18.66 -23.06 -41.13
CA ASP A 10 -19.60 -21.93 -41.21
C ASP A 10 -18.86 -20.62 -41.51
N ASP A 11 -19.49 -19.76 -42.32
CA ASP A 11 -18.94 -18.44 -42.69
C ASP A 11 -18.95 -17.46 -41.50
N VAL A 12 -17.76 -17.08 -41.05
CA VAL A 12 -17.59 -16.01 -40.05
C VAL A 12 -17.78 -14.64 -40.72
N ALA A 13 -18.98 -14.08 -40.61
CA ALA A 13 -19.29 -12.75 -41.11
C ALA A 13 -18.47 -11.65 -40.38
N PRO A 14 -17.93 -10.65 -41.10
CA PRO A 14 -17.11 -9.60 -40.49
C PRO A 14 -17.95 -8.63 -39.65
N THR A 15 -17.57 -8.43 -38.39
CA THR A 15 -18.16 -7.41 -37.51
C THR A 15 -17.85 -5.99 -38.01
N PRO A 16 -18.85 -5.09 -38.13
CA PRO A 16 -18.61 -3.71 -38.54
C PRO A 16 -17.90 -2.90 -37.45
N SER A 17 -16.99 -2.02 -37.85
CA SER A 17 -16.22 -1.15 -36.96
C SER A 17 -17.11 -0.12 -36.24
N PRO A 18 -16.90 0.17 -34.94
CA PRO A 18 -17.61 1.24 -34.25
C PRO A 18 -17.16 2.61 -34.76
N THR A 19 -17.98 3.25 -35.59
CA THR A 19 -17.71 4.61 -36.08
C THR A 19 -18.01 5.67 -35.03
N LYS A 20 -16.97 6.45 -34.71
CA LYS A 20 -17.01 7.88 -34.36
C LYS A 20 -17.73 8.26 -33.05
N THR A 21 -16.92 8.69 -32.09
CA THR A 21 -17.35 9.32 -30.83
C THR A 21 -18.09 10.63 -31.08
N ASP A 22 -19.41 10.64 -30.86
CA ASP A 22 -20.14 11.89 -30.62
C ASP A 22 -20.02 12.24 -29.13
N LEU A 23 -19.30 13.32 -28.85
CA LEU A 23 -19.15 13.87 -27.50
C LEU A 23 -20.36 14.76 -27.17
N PRO A 24 -21.00 14.62 -25.98
CA PRO A 24 -22.03 15.56 -25.56
C PRO A 24 -21.41 16.94 -25.31
N VAL A 25 -22.00 17.96 -25.93
CA VAL A 25 -21.61 19.36 -25.72
C VAL A 25 -21.92 19.77 -24.29
N ILE A 26 -20.89 20.08 -23.51
CA ILE A 26 -21.02 20.75 -22.21
C ILE A 26 -21.25 22.25 -22.51
N PRO A 27 -22.37 22.85 -22.10
CA PRO A 27 -22.58 24.29 -22.26
C PRO A 27 -21.73 25.08 -21.24
N ASP A 28 -21.19 26.22 -21.66
CA ASP A 28 -20.34 27.08 -20.82
C ASP A 28 -21.05 27.58 -19.55
N SER A 29 -20.68 27.00 -18.40
CA SER A 29 -20.96 27.61 -17.09
C SER A 29 -19.93 28.71 -16.82
N GLY A 30 -20.36 29.97 -16.90
CA GLY A 30 -19.46 31.12 -17.01
C GLY A 30 -18.47 31.35 -15.85
N TYR A 31 -17.27 31.80 -16.22
CA TYR A 31 -16.29 32.41 -15.31
C TYR A 31 -16.85 33.69 -14.66
N PRO A 32 -16.69 33.88 -13.34
CA PRO A 32 -16.56 35.19 -12.72
C PRO A 32 -15.09 35.63 -12.67
N ASP A 33 -14.83 36.94 -12.85
CA ASP A 33 -13.47 37.52 -12.86
C ASP A 33 -12.77 37.50 -11.48
N PRO A 34 -11.44 37.30 -11.44
CA PRO A 34 -10.65 37.42 -10.21
C PRO A 34 -9.94 38.79 -10.10
N VAL A 35 -10.55 39.77 -9.40
CA VAL A 35 -9.86 41.04 -9.11
C VAL A 35 -10.08 41.58 -7.69
N SER A 36 -8.97 41.83 -6.99
CA SER A 36 -8.81 42.73 -5.82
C SER A 36 -9.79 42.64 -4.64
N SER A 37 -9.31 42.18 -3.47
CA SER A 37 -8.75 43.09 -2.45
C SER A 37 -8.27 42.36 -1.17
N PHE A 38 -7.06 42.71 -0.71
CA PHE A 38 -6.53 42.51 0.66
C PHE A 38 -6.67 43.84 1.44
N PRO A 39 -6.41 43.93 2.77
CA PRO A 39 -6.23 42.89 3.79
C PRO A 39 -7.01 43.10 5.12
N GLY A 40 -7.13 42.03 5.92
CA GLY A 40 -6.82 42.10 7.37
C GLY A 40 -7.94 42.35 8.39
N SER A 41 -8.03 41.47 9.40
CA SER A 41 -8.46 41.77 10.78
C SER A 41 -8.00 40.69 11.76
N ALA A 42 -8.00 41.02 13.05
CA ALA A 42 -7.30 40.34 14.15
C ALA A 42 -7.86 38.93 14.54
N PRO A 43 -7.07 38.09 15.25
CA PRO A 43 -7.53 36.79 15.75
C PRO A 43 -8.46 36.92 16.96
N ALA A 44 -9.42 36.00 17.10
CA ALA A 44 -10.37 35.97 18.21
C ALA A 44 -10.32 34.64 18.99
N SER A 45 -10.14 34.79 20.31
CA SER A 45 -10.58 33.91 21.41
C SER A 45 -10.62 32.38 21.21
N ARG A 46 -9.59 31.76 21.78
CA ARG A 46 -9.64 30.43 22.42
C ARG A 46 -10.86 30.36 23.37
N GLY A 47 -11.74 29.39 23.19
CA GLY A 47 -13.01 29.25 23.92
C GLY A 47 -13.38 27.78 24.15
N ASP A 48 -12.49 27.07 24.84
CA ASP A 48 -12.57 25.62 25.04
C ASP A 48 -13.41 25.29 26.29
N LEU A 49 -14.64 24.83 26.08
CA LEU A 49 -15.56 24.39 27.12
C LEU A 49 -15.95 22.93 26.86
N GLY A 50 -15.31 22.01 27.58
CA GLY A 50 -15.67 20.60 27.57
C GLY A 50 -17.04 20.38 28.20
N ALA A 51 -17.88 19.57 27.55
CA ALA A 51 -19.17 19.11 28.08
C ALA A 51 -19.22 17.57 28.07
N ASP A 52 -19.33 17.01 29.27
CA ASP A 52 -19.99 15.76 29.64
C ASP A 52 -19.86 14.53 28.71
N ALA A 53 -18.92 13.65 29.06
CA ALA A 53 -18.91 12.27 28.58
C ALA A 53 -19.88 11.40 29.43
N ALA A 54 -20.99 10.98 28.82
CA ALA A 54 -21.89 9.97 29.40
C ALA A 54 -21.59 8.57 28.80
N PRO A 55 -21.34 7.52 29.61
CA PRO A 55 -20.98 6.20 29.10
C PRO A 55 -22.19 5.37 28.65
N ALA A 56 -21.93 4.52 27.66
CA ALA A 56 -22.85 3.63 26.96
C ALA A 56 -23.78 2.76 27.84
N ALA A 57 -24.95 2.46 27.27
CA ALA A 57 -25.75 1.29 27.62
C ALA A 57 -25.72 0.30 26.43
N GLU A 58 -25.43 -0.98 26.70
CA GLU A 58 -25.51 -2.09 25.73
C GLU A 58 -26.70 -3.03 26.07
N PRO A 59 -27.24 -3.81 25.11
CA PRO A 59 -28.53 -4.48 25.27
C PRO A 59 -28.49 -6.03 25.39
N GLY A 60 -29.45 -6.57 26.14
CA GLY A 60 -29.86 -7.99 26.22
C GLY A 60 -31.04 -8.11 27.21
N GLY A 61 -32.02 -9.01 27.09
CA GLY A 61 -32.09 -10.26 26.32
C GLY A 61 -31.69 -11.46 27.20
N GLU A 62 -32.54 -12.45 27.52
CA GLU A 62 -33.97 -12.64 27.16
C GLU A 62 -34.76 -13.35 28.32
N PRO A 63 -35.73 -14.31 28.21
CA PRO A 63 -37.01 -14.12 28.92
C PRO A 63 -37.47 -15.22 29.92
N ALA A 64 -38.63 -14.92 30.56
CA ALA A 64 -39.69 -15.82 31.05
C ALA A 64 -39.52 -16.66 32.35
N ALA A 65 -40.49 -16.49 33.27
CA ALA A 65 -41.15 -17.56 34.04
C ALA A 65 -42.44 -17.03 34.74
N ASP A 66 -43.38 -17.93 35.06
CA ASP A 66 -44.70 -17.62 35.64
C ASP A 66 -44.69 -17.08 37.08
N THR A 67 -45.73 -16.30 37.46
CA THR A 67 -46.69 -16.77 38.49
C THR A 67 -47.93 -15.87 38.62
N VAL A 68 -49.09 -16.49 38.89
CA VAL A 68 -50.35 -15.86 39.33
C VAL A 68 -50.66 -16.36 40.75
N PRO A 69 -51.00 -15.46 41.70
CA PRO A 69 -52.25 -15.68 42.43
C PRO A 69 -53.01 -14.42 42.90
N THR A 70 -54.29 -14.36 42.52
CA THR A 70 -55.44 -14.10 43.42
C THR A 70 -55.71 -12.69 44.02
N GLN A 71 -57.02 -12.39 44.13
CA GLN A 71 -57.70 -11.23 44.76
C GLN A 71 -57.59 -11.22 46.32
N PRO A 72 -58.13 -10.27 47.14
CA PRO A 72 -59.29 -9.39 46.85
C PRO A 72 -59.45 -7.99 47.53
N LEU A 73 -60.46 -7.25 47.03
CA LEU A 73 -61.40 -6.32 47.70
C LEU A 73 -60.96 -5.00 48.39
N THR A 74 -61.80 -3.96 48.18
CA THR A 74 -61.98 -2.71 48.99
C THR A 74 -60.78 -1.74 49.07
N GLU A 75 -60.93 -0.41 49.13
CA GLU A 75 -61.91 0.39 49.87
C GLU A 75 -62.25 1.79 49.24
N VAL A 76 -62.86 2.69 50.04
CA VAL A 76 -63.56 3.94 49.67
C VAL A 76 -62.65 5.18 49.55
N ALA A 77 -62.93 6.08 48.59
CA ALA A 77 -62.55 7.50 48.67
C ALA A 77 -63.55 8.42 47.92
N ARG A 78 -63.62 9.71 48.31
CA ARG A 78 -64.50 10.74 47.72
C ARG A 78 -63.71 11.95 47.20
N THR A 79 -64.10 12.50 46.05
CA THR A 79 -63.94 13.92 45.64
C THR A 79 -65.03 14.21 44.59
N TYR A 80 -65.98 15.13 44.82
CA TYR A 80 -65.88 16.59 44.64
C TYR A 80 -65.39 17.04 43.26
N GLY A 81 -66.27 17.70 42.50
CA GLY A 81 -66.01 18.15 41.12
C GLY A 81 -67.18 18.93 40.49
N ASP A 82 -67.86 19.77 41.28
CA ASP A 82 -69.03 20.56 40.84
C ASP A 82 -68.58 21.87 40.15
N VAL A 83 -69.07 22.15 38.94
CA VAL A 83 -68.83 23.45 38.24
C VAL A 83 -70.09 23.88 37.51
N ALA A 84 -70.61 25.05 37.89
CA ALA A 84 -71.92 25.54 37.46
C ALA A 84 -71.93 26.21 36.07
N ARG A 85 -73.14 26.27 35.47
CA ARG A 85 -73.46 27.13 34.32
C ARG A 85 -74.71 27.98 34.65
N PRO A 86 -74.64 29.32 34.59
CA PRO A 86 -75.77 30.17 34.99
C PRO A 86 -76.75 30.46 33.83
N PRO A 87 -78.06 30.61 34.12
CA PRO A 87 -79.02 31.33 33.28
C PRO A 87 -79.05 32.83 33.60
N ALA A 88 -79.60 33.65 32.70
CA ALA A 88 -79.69 35.11 32.83
C ALA A 88 -81.01 35.58 33.51
N PRO A 89 -81.06 36.79 34.09
CA PRO A 89 -82.23 37.34 34.77
C PRO A 89 -83.08 38.32 33.91
N GLY A 90 -84.35 38.49 34.30
CA GLY A 90 -85.21 39.63 33.89
C GLY A 90 -86.40 39.27 33.00
N ASP A 91 -87.62 39.25 33.57
CA ASP A 91 -88.56 40.38 33.45
C ASP A 91 -89.80 40.19 34.36
N ASP A 92 -90.61 41.25 34.50
CA ASP A 92 -91.74 41.39 35.43
C ASP A 92 -93.01 40.59 35.05
N ASP A 93 -93.86 40.30 36.05
CA ASP A 93 -95.19 40.94 36.13
C ASP A 93 -95.81 40.91 37.55
N ARG A 94 -96.62 41.91 37.88
CA ARG A 94 -97.39 42.09 39.12
C ARG A 94 -98.89 42.19 38.83
N THR A 95 -99.58 41.05 38.74
CA THR A 95 -101.05 41.01 38.80
C THR A 95 -101.56 40.02 39.84
N GLY A 96 -102.38 40.51 40.77
CA GLY A 96 -102.91 39.76 41.91
C GLY A 96 -104.13 38.89 41.58
N VAL A 97 -103.99 37.99 40.60
CA VAL A 97 -104.98 36.92 40.35
C VAL A 97 -104.52 35.68 41.12
N ALA A 98 -105.41 35.08 41.92
CA ALA A 98 -105.12 33.83 42.61
C ALA A 98 -104.80 32.74 41.58
N ARG A 99 -103.57 32.19 41.63
CA ARG A 99 -103.14 31.17 40.68
C ARG A 99 -103.94 29.89 40.89
N LEU A 100 -104.30 29.21 39.79
CA LEU A 100 -104.70 27.81 39.84
C LEU A 100 -103.58 27.01 40.52
N GLY A 101 -103.80 26.59 41.77
CA GLY A 101 -102.78 25.94 42.60
C GLY A 101 -102.64 26.51 44.02
N ASP A 102 -103.23 27.66 44.35
CA ASP A 102 -103.33 28.09 45.76
C ASP A 102 -104.17 27.04 46.55
N PRO A 103 -103.72 26.55 47.73
CA PRO A 103 -104.34 25.42 48.40
C PRO A 103 -105.65 25.83 49.10
N VAL A 104 -106.72 25.85 48.31
CA VAL A 104 -108.09 25.95 48.81
C VAL A 104 -108.34 24.77 49.76
N ALA A 105 -108.66 25.07 51.02
CA ALA A 105 -108.98 24.03 51.99
C ALA A 105 -110.28 23.33 51.57
N VAL A 106 -110.17 22.12 51.04
CA VAL A 106 -111.33 21.31 50.63
C VAL A 106 -111.87 20.56 51.85
N TRP A 107 -113.15 20.75 52.15
CA TRP A 107 -113.86 20.02 53.20
C TRP A 107 -114.98 19.18 52.58
N PRO A 108 -115.21 17.93 53.01
CA PRO A 108 -116.34 17.13 52.52
C PRO A 108 -117.67 17.77 52.93
N CYS A 109 -118.61 17.88 51.98
CA CYS A 109 -119.98 18.33 52.21
C CYS A 109 -120.64 17.50 53.31
N ALA A 110 -121.16 18.15 54.35
CA ALA A 110 -121.80 17.45 55.46
C ALA A 110 -123.12 16.73 55.09
N GLY A 111 -123.65 16.96 53.87
CA GLY A 111 -124.80 16.23 53.32
C GLY A 111 -124.42 15.02 52.45
N CYS A 112 -123.46 15.18 51.52
CA CYS A 112 -123.19 14.20 50.46
C CYS A 112 -121.70 13.79 50.32
N GLY A 113 -120.81 14.26 51.20
CA GLY A 113 -119.39 13.92 51.19
C GLY A 113 -118.53 14.55 50.09
N ARG A 114 -119.13 15.16 49.05
CA ARG A 114 -118.39 15.78 47.94
C ARG A 114 -117.40 16.86 48.41
N PRO A 115 -116.25 17.04 47.74
CA PRO A 115 -115.27 18.07 48.07
C PRO A 115 -115.82 19.49 47.87
N VAL A 116 -115.98 20.26 48.96
CA VAL A 116 -116.43 21.66 48.93
C VAL A 116 -115.24 22.60 49.15
N PRO A 117 -114.93 23.51 48.21
CA PRO A 117 -113.87 24.51 48.37
C PRO A 117 -114.26 25.53 49.44
N GLN A 118 -113.46 25.67 50.51
CA GLN A 118 -113.68 26.72 51.51
C GLN A 118 -113.12 28.08 51.05
N PRO A 119 -113.83 29.20 51.24
CA PRO A 119 -113.33 30.53 50.89
C PRO A 119 -112.11 30.90 51.73
N VAL A 120 -110.99 31.21 51.07
CA VAL A 120 -109.71 31.46 51.74
C VAL A 120 -109.69 32.87 52.33
N ARG A 121 -109.79 32.93 53.68
CA ARG A 121 -109.83 34.11 54.58
C ARG A 121 -111.24 34.68 54.87
N GLY A 122 -111.63 34.67 56.14
CA GLY A 122 -112.61 35.58 56.76
C GLY A 122 -114.10 35.33 56.53
N ALA A 123 -114.50 34.73 55.41
CA ALA A 123 -115.90 34.41 55.14
C ALA A 123 -116.41 33.21 55.98
N ARG A 124 -117.75 33.05 56.05
CA ARG A 124 -118.38 31.92 56.76
C ARG A 124 -118.01 30.59 56.10
N THR A 125 -117.72 29.56 56.90
CA THR A 125 -117.40 28.22 56.39
C THR A 125 -118.60 27.57 55.72
N VAL A 126 -118.40 27.10 54.49
CA VAL A 126 -119.45 26.56 53.61
C VAL A 126 -119.55 25.05 53.84
N ARG A 127 -120.47 24.62 54.71
CA ARG A 127 -120.58 23.21 55.15
C ARG A 127 -121.29 22.26 54.19
N TYR A 128 -121.96 22.80 53.17
CA TYR A 128 -122.72 22.04 52.18
C TYR A 128 -122.32 22.49 50.78
N CYS A 129 -122.35 21.59 49.79
CA CYS A 129 -122.10 21.97 48.41
C CYS A 129 -123.21 22.91 47.90
N GLN A 130 -122.83 23.91 47.11
CA GLN A 130 -123.78 24.78 46.42
C GLN A 130 -124.26 24.15 45.09
N ASP A 131 -123.55 23.13 44.61
CA ASP A 131 -123.99 22.22 43.53
C ASP A 131 -125.43 21.73 43.76
N ASN A 132 -126.18 21.54 42.67
CA ASN A 132 -127.63 21.28 42.68
C ASN A 132 -128.43 22.34 43.47
N ASP A 133 -128.26 23.63 43.16
CA ASP A 133 -129.03 24.74 43.75
C ASP A 133 -129.09 24.69 45.30
N GLY A 134 -127.98 24.29 45.93
CA GLY A 134 -127.90 24.10 47.39
C GLY A 134 -128.85 23.05 47.96
N GLU A 135 -129.22 22.00 47.22
CA GLU A 135 -130.03 20.86 47.71
C GLU A 135 -129.55 20.32 49.06
N CYS A 136 -128.23 20.16 49.23
CA CYS A 136 -127.65 19.69 50.49
C CYS A 136 -127.83 20.69 51.65
N GLU A 137 -127.78 22.00 51.40
CA GLU A 137 -128.06 23.02 52.43
C GLU A 137 -129.56 23.08 52.76
N ARG A 138 -130.43 23.00 51.74
CA ARG A 138 -131.88 22.98 51.88
C ARG A 138 -132.34 21.75 52.68
N SER A 139 -131.93 20.55 52.28
CA SER A 139 -132.21 19.30 53.00
C SER A 139 -131.68 19.36 54.45
N ALA A 140 -130.43 19.76 54.66
CA ALA A 140 -129.87 19.87 56.00
C ALA A 140 -130.47 21.00 56.84
N ARG A 141 -131.18 21.96 56.25
CA ARG A 141 -132.00 22.96 56.96
C ARG A 141 -133.36 22.39 57.32
N GLU A 142 -134.04 21.79 56.35
CA GLU A 142 -135.33 21.14 56.53
C GLU A 142 -135.30 20.04 57.59
N SER A 143 -134.25 19.19 57.61
CA SER A 143 -134.05 18.21 58.70
C SER A 143 -133.85 18.86 60.09
N ARG A 144 -133.28 20.07 60.17
CA ARG A 144 -133.12 20.81 61.44
C ARG A 144 -134.40 21.49 61.88
N ASP A 145 -135.22 21.94 60.94
CA ASP A 145 -136.49 22.59 61.23
C ASP A 145 -137.55 21.51 61.57
N ARG A 146 -137.65 20.41 60.81
CA ARG A 146 -138.41 19.19 61.19
C ARG A 146 -137.98 18.63 62.56
N GLY A 147 -136.67 18.59 62.82
CA GLY A 147 -136.10 18.16 64.11
C GLY A 147 -136.40 19.09 65.30
N ARG A 148 -137.01 20.26 65.06
CA ARG A 148 -137.53 21.16 66.11
C ARG A 148 -139.04 21.06 66.27
N GLU A 149 -139.76 20.77 65.19
CA GLU A 149 -141.23 20.69 65.16
C GLU A 149 -141.79 19.38 65.73
N ALA A 150 -140.98 18.32 65.85
CA ALA A 150 -141.41 17.00 66.35
C ALA A 150 -140.74 16.55 67.69
N PRO A 151 -140.87 17.29 68.80
CA PRO A 151 -140.34 16.87 70.10
C PRO A 151 -141.19 15.75 70.73
N GLY A 152 -140.82 14.49 70.49
CA GLY A 152 -141.48 13.35 71.14
C GLY A 152 -141.07 11.97 70.61
N LEU A 153 -141.66 10.93 71.19
CA LEU A 153 -141.43 9.53 70.83
C LEU A 153 -141.88 9.24 69.38
N THR A 154 -142.93 9.94 68.92
CA THR A 154 -143.36 9.96 67.50
C THR A 154 -142.29 10.53 66.57
N GLY A 155 -141.56 11.57 66.98
CA GLY A 155 -140.44 12.15 66.22
C GLY A 155 -139.26 11.19 66.13
N GLN A 156 -138.98 10.42 67.19
CA GLN A 156 -137.95 9.37 67.18
C GLN A 156 -138.34 8.21 66.24
N VAL A 157 -139.61 7.81 66.22
CA VAL A 157 -140.12 6.80 65.26
C VAL A 157 -140.05 7.34 63.83
N ALA A 158 -140.44 8.58 63.57
CA ALA A 158 -140.34 9.20 62.25
C ALA A 158 -138.88 9.29 61.75
N TRP A 159 -137.93 9.65 62.62
CA TRP A 159 -136.51 9.65 62.30
C TRP A 159 -135.94 8.24 62.06
N ALA A 160 -136.42 7.24 62.79
CA ALA A 160 -136.07 5.85 62.54
C ALA A 160 -136.55 5.37 61.16
N TRP A 161 -137.76 5.77 60.73
CA TRP A 161 -138.25 5.53 59.37
C TRP A 161 -137.44 6.30 58.32
N GLU A 162 -137.13 7.59 58.50
CA GLU A 162 -136.27 8.36 57.57
C GLU A 162 -134.85 7.75 57.47
N MET A 163 -134.35 7.11 58.52
CA MET A 163 -133.10 6.33 58.50
C MET A 163 -133.24 5.00 57.76
N VAL A 164 -134.38 4.30 57.91
CA VAL A 164 -134.70 3.08 57.15
C VAL A 164 -134.83 3.40 55.66
N GLU A 165 -135.62 4.40 55.26
CA GLU A 165 -135.73 4.86 53.87
C GLU A 165 -134.37 5.28 53.28
N ARG A 166 -133.49 5.88 54.10
CA ARG A 166 -132.12 6.22 53.69
C ARG A 166 -131.22 4.99 53.51
N LEU A 167 -131.40 3.95 54.34
CA LEU A 167 -130.69 2.67 54.23
C LEU A 167 -131.22 1.85 53.05
N GLU A 168 -132.52 1.84 52.81
CA GLU A 168 -133.17 1.24 51.64
C GLU A 168 -132.70 1.93 50.37
N GLY A 169 -132.77 3.26 50.29
CA GLY A 169 -132.21 4.01 49.17
C GLY A 169 -130.68 3.88 49.02
N ALA A 170 -129.94 3.50 50.07
CA ALA A 170 -128.53 3.12 49.95
C ALA A 170 -128.35 1.69 49.42
N ALA A 171 -129.17 0.75 49.89
CA ALA A 171 -129.24 -0.62 49.39
C ALA A 171 -129.66 -0.66 47.92
N ASP A 172 -130.63 0.15 47.48
CA ASP A 172 -131.07 0.27 46.09
C ASP A 172 -129.98 0.88 45.19
N ARG A 173 -129.17 1.82 45.69
CA ARG A 173 -128.02 2.33 44.95
C ARG A 173 -126.91 1.29 44.84
N LEU A 174 -126.65 0.53 45.90
CA LEU A 174 -125.67 -0.57 45.89
C LEU A 174 -126.13 -1.74 45.03
N ALA A 175 -127.42 -2.10 45.10
CA ALA A 175 -128.06 -3.10 44.26
C ALA A 175 -128.08 -2.62 42.80
N GLY A 176 -128.38 -1.35 42.54
CA GLY A 176 -128.29 -0.75 41.21
C GLY A 176 -126.87 -0.80 40.64
N SER A 177 -125.84 -0.43 41.41
CA SER A 177 -124.46 -0.54 40.97
C SER A 177 -124.01 -1.98 40.77
N LEU A 178 -124.36 -2.88 41.69
CA LEU A 178 -124.08 -4.31 41.57
C LEU A 178 -124.79 -4.91 40.34
N MET A 179 -126.05 -4.54 40.09
CA MET A 179 -126.80 -5.02 38.94
C MET A 179 -126.27 -4.43 37.63
N SER A 180 -125.72 -3.21 37.61
CA SER A 180 -125.01 -2.70 36.44
C SER A 180 -123.67 -3.42 36.20
N GLU A 181 -122.88 -3.65 37.26
CA GLU A 181 -121.58 -4.35 37.18
C GLU A 181 -121.72 -5.84 36.83
N LEU A 182 -122.74 -6.51 37.38
CA LEU A 182 -123.07 -7.92 37.16
C LEU A 182 -124.04 -8.12 35.98
N SER A 183 -124.54 -7.06 35.36
CA SER A 183 -125.23 -7.17 34.07
C SER A 183 -124.29 -7.75 33.02
N VAL A 184 -124.84 -8.37 31.98
CA VAL A 184 -124.08 -8.88 30.84
C VAL A 184 -123.17 -7.78 30.27
N ALA A 185 -123.68 -6.56 30.09
CA ALA A 185 -122.90 -5.41 29.60
C ALA A 185 -121.78 -4.95 30.56
N GLY A 186 -121.96 -5.08 31.87
CA GLY A 186 -120.93 -4.76 32.88
C GLY A 186 -119.81 -5.81 32.93
N VAL A 187 -120.17 -7.08 32.75
CA VAL A 187 -119.21 -8.18 32.62
C VAL A 187 -118.48 -8.11 31.28
N GLU A 188 -119.18 -7.84 30.18
CA GLU A 188 -118.61 -7.63 28.84
C GLU A 188 -117.63 -6.44 28.83
N ARG A 189 -117.97 -5.32 29.50
CA ARG A 189 -117.02 -4.20 29.67
C ARG A 189 -115.75 -4.65 30.40
N ARG A 190 -115.86 -5.31 31.56
CA ARG A 190 -114.69 -5.76 32.32
C ARG A 190 -113.86 -6.83 31.58
N ILE A 191 -114.49 -7.63 30.72
CA ILE A 191 -113.80 -8.53 29.79
C ILE A 191 -113.07 -7.73 28.69
N ALA A 192 -113.70 -6.71 28.12
CA ALA A 192 -113.08 -5.85 27.10
C ALA A 192 -111.91 -5.03 27.66
N ASP A 193 -112.04 -4.49 28.88
CA ASP A 193 -110.96 -3.79 29.59
C ASP A 193 -109.79 -4.75 29.86
N ALA A 194 -110.05 -5.94 30.39
CA ALA A 194 -109.01 -6.96 30.60
C ALA A 194 -108.37 -7.47 29.29
N GLN A 195 -109.12 -7.51 28.19
CA GLN A 195 -108.58 -7.81 26.85
C GLN A 195 -107.71 -6.66 26.32
N ALA A 196 -108.08 -5.40 26.58
CA ALA A 196 -107.29 -4.23 26.22
C ALA A 196 -105.97 -4.17 27.01
N ASP A 197 -106.01 -4.43 28.33
CA ASP A 197 -104.82 -4.55 29.17
C ASP A 197 -103.91 -5.69 28.71
N ALA A 198 -104.48 -6.88 28.44
CA ALA A 198 -103.72 -8.01 27.92
C ALA A 198 -103.07 -7.71 26.56
N ALA A 199 -103.80 -7.05 25.64
CA ALA A 199 -103.25 -6.59 24.36
C ALA A 199 -102.15 -5.54 24.55
N GLY A 200 -102.31 -4.64 25.53
CA GLY A 200 -101.30 -3.66 25.94
C GLY A 200 -100.01 -4.32 26.42
N HIS A 201 -100.11 -5.30 27.32
CA HIS A 201 -98.98 -6.08 27.81
C HIS A 201 -98.29 -6.89 26.69
N ILE A 202 -99.05 -7.51 25.79
CA ILE A 202 -98.49 -8.21 24.62
C ILE A 202 -97.74 -7.23 23.71
N ALA A 203 -98.29 -6.04 23.44
CA ALA A 203 -97.64 -5.01 22.64
C ALA A 203 -96.38 -4.44 23.31
N ILE A 204 -96.33 -4.36 24.65
CA ILE A 204 -95.10 -4.01 25.39
C ILE A 204 -94.06 -5.11 25.21
N ALA A 205 -94.39 -6.37 25.53
CA ALA A 205 -93.46 -7.50 25.44
C ALA A 205 -92.93 -7.76 24.01
N GLN A 206 -93.73 -7.46 22.97
CA GLN A 206 -93.28 -7.47 21.57
C GLN A 206 -92.25 -6.35 21.32
N ARG A 207 -92.55 -5.10 21.69
CA ARG A 207 -91.61 -3.97 21.50
C ARG A 207 -90.30 -4.16 22.28
N GLU A 208 -90.35 -4.74 23.47
CA GLU A 208 -89.18 -5.12 24.26
C GLU A 208 -88.36 -6.21 23.56
N ARG A 209 -89.00 -7.30 23.12
CA ARG A 209 -88.35 -8.37 22.34
C ARG A 209 -87.65 -7.82 21.09
N ASP A 210 -88.35 -6.99 20.32
CA ASP A 210 -87.81 -6.40 19.09
C ASP A 210 -86.65 -5.44 19.38
N ALA A 211 -86.68 -4.74 20.53
CA ALA A 211 -85.57 -3.92 20.99
C ALA A 211 -84.35 -4.76 21.39
N SER A 212 -84.55 -5.84 22.15
CA SER A 212 -83.48 -6.79 22.50
C SER A 212 -82.89 -7.49 21.27
N GLN A 213 -83.71 -7.83 20.26
CA GLN A 213 -83.24 -8.39 18.99
C GLN A 213 -82.36 -7.39 18.23
N ARG A 214 -82.80 -6.13 18.08
CA ARG A 214 -81.98 -5.07 17.45
C ARG A 214 -80.69 -4.79 18.22
N GLN A 215 -80.73 -4.83 19.55
CA GLN A 215 -79.53 -4.67 20.39
C GLN A 215 -78.55 -5.85 20.24
N ALA A 216 -79.06 -7.08 20.18
CA ALA A 216 -78.24 -8.26 19.92
C ALA A 216 -77.61 -8.21 18.51
N GLU A 217 -78.38 -7.83 17.48
CA GLU A 217 -77.85 -7.63 16.13
C GLU A 217 -76.77 -6.53 16.09
N ALA A 218 -76.96 -5.42 16.80
CA ALA A 218 -75.94 -4.37 16.90
C ALA A 218 -74.65 -4.91 17.52
N ALA A 219 -74.73 -5.61 18.66
CA ALA A 219 -73.58 -6.22 19.31
C ALA A 219 -72.88 -7.29 18.45
N TRP A 220 -73.63 -8.08 17.67
CA TRP A 220 -73.06 -9.02 16.70
C TRP A 220 -72.33 -8.31 15.54
N ARG A 221 -72.88 -7.21 15.03
CA ARG A 221 -72.22 -6.38 13.99
C ARG A 221 -70.97 -5.70 14.55
N GLU A 222 -71.04 -5.12 15.74
CA GLU A 222 -69.90 -4.49 16.41
C GLU A 222 -68.77 -5.49 16.65
N THR A 223 -69.06 -6.65 17.24
CA THR A 223 -68.05 -7.71 17.47
C THR A 223 -67.49 -8.29 16.17
N ALA A 224 -68.29 -8.40 15.10
CA ALA A 224 -67.79 -8.76 13.78
C ALA A 224 -66.82 -7.71 13.20
N THR A 225 -67.15 -6.41 13.28
CA THR A 225 -66.22 -5.35 12.84
C THR A 225 -64.98 -5.24 13.73
N ALA A 226 -65.06 -5.63 15.01
CA ALA A 226 -63.92 -5.65 15.92
C ALA A 226 -62.95 -6.79 15.56
N ARG A 227 -63.47 -7.99 15.27
CA ARG A 227 -62.69 -9.12 14.75
C ARG A 227 -62.02 -8.77 13.42
N ALA A 228 -62.78 -8.28 12.43
CA ALA A 228 -62.21 -7.89 11.14
C ALA A 228 -61.10 -6.82 11.24
N ARG A 229 -61.15 -5.93 12.26
CA ARG A 229 -60.08 -4.97 12.56
C ARG A 229 -58.87 -5.61 13.23
N ALA A 230 -59.06 -6.61 14.10
CA ALA A 230 -57.97 -7.40 14.67
C ALA A 230 -57.29 -8.27 13.60
N ASP A 231 -58.07 -8.99 12.80
CA ASP A 231 -57.59 -9.84 11.70
C ASP A 231 -56.76 -9.03 10.69
N ALA A 232 -57.17 -7.78 10.40
CA ALA A 232 -56.41 -6.86 9.55
C ALA A 232 -55.11 -6.38 10.22
N ALA A 233 -55.15 -5.98 11.49
CA ALA A 233 -53.96 -5.56 12.23
C ALA A 233 -52.93 -6.69 12.40
N GLU A 234 -53.38 -7.94 12.56
CA GLU A 234 -52.50 -9.12 12.58
C GLU A 234 -51.84 -9.37 11.22
N GLN A 235 -52.58 -9.19 10.11
CA GLN A 235 -52.04 -9.28 8.75
C GLN A 235 -51.02 -8.17 8.46
N GLU A 236 -51.30 -6.92 8.85
CA GLU A 236 -50.37 -5.81 8.75
C GLU A 236 -49.10 -6.05 9.59
N ALA A 237 -49.24 -6.54 10.82
CA ALA A 237 -48.12 -6.89 11.68
C ALA A 237 -47.32 -8.11 11.17
N ALA A 238 -47.95 -9.05 10.47
CA ALA A 238 -47.27 -10.16 9.80
C ALA A 238 -46.48 -9.67 8.56
N ALA A 239 -47.09 -8.82 7.73
CA ALA A 239 -46.45 -8.21 6.57
C ALA A 239 -45.26 -7.33 6.97
N ALA A 240 -45.39 -6.54 8.04
CA ALA A 240 -44.31 -5.72 8.59
C ALA A 240 -43.12 -6.57 9.08
N ARG A 241 -43.38 -7.68 9.78
CA ARG A 241 -42.34 -8.63 10.20
C ARG A 241 -41.63 -9.27 9.01
N ALA A 242 -42.38 -9.78 8.04
CA ALA A 242 -41.80 -10.36 6.81
C ALA A 242 -41.01 -9.33 5.98
N GLY A 243 -41.36 -8.04 6.03
CA GLY A 243 -40.59 -6.95 5.45
C GLY A 243 -39.27 -6.70 6.20
N ALA A 244 -39.32 -6.65 7.54
CA ALA A 244 -38.13 -6.48 8.37
C ALA A 244 -37.13 -7.65 8.24
N GLU A 245 -37.63 -8.89 8.15
CA GLU A 245 -36.81 -10.09 7.91
C GLU A 245 -36.07 -10.03 6.56
N ARG A 246 -36.73 -9.57 5.50
CA ARG A 246 -36.09 -9.36 4.18
C ARG A 246 -35.00 -8.30 4.24
N LEU A 247 -35.29 -7.13 4.81
CA LEU A 247 -34.32 -6.05 4.96
C LEU A 247 -33.12 -6.45 5.84
N ALA A 248 -33.33 -7.30 6.85
CA ALA A 248 -32.25 -7.87 7.65
C ALA A 248 -31.39 -8.85 6.82
N ALA A 249 -32.02 -9.74 6.03
CA ALA A 249 -31.32 -10.68 5.16
C ALA A 249 -30.53 -9.97 4.05
N GLU A 250 -31.08 -8.91 3.44
CA GLU A 250 -30.42 -8.04 2.46
C GLU A 250 -29.21 -7.31 3.08
N ARG A 251 -29.40 -6.70 4.26
CA ARG A 251 -28.31 -6.07 5.02
C ARG A 251 -27.18 -7.06 5.33
N ASP A 252 -27.52 -8.29 5.72
CA ASP A 252 -26.52 -9.29 6.10
C ASP A 252 -25.89 -10.00 4.90
N ALA A 253 -26.54 -10.00 3.72
CA ALA A 253 -25.90 -10.31 2.44
C ALA A 253 -24.89 -9.22 2.04
N ALA A 254 -25.31 -7.95 2.04
CA ALA A 254 -24.42 -6.82 1.75
C ALA A 254 -23.25 -6.68 2.74
N ARG A 255 -23.37 -7.22 3.97
CA ARG A 255 -22.27 -7.35 4.92
C ARG A 255 -21.27 -8.45 4.54
N ARG A 256 -21.73 -9.60 4.04
CA ARG A 256 -20.87 -10.68 3.52
C ARG A 256 -20.10 -10.22 2.28
N GLU A 257 -20.79 -9.66 1.29
CA GLU A 257 -20.18 -9.08 0.07
C GLU A 257 -19.08 -8.05 0.41
N ARG A 258 -19.34 -7.16 1.39
CA ARG A 258 -18.36 -6.18 1.87
C ARG A 258 -17.19 -6.79 2.64
N GLN A 259 -17.34 -7.97 3.22
CA GLN A 259 -16.26 -8.67 3.92
C GLN A 259 -15.42 -9.47 2.91
N GLU A 260 -16.05 -10.18 1.99
CA GLU A 260 -15.42 -10.89 0.86
C GLU A 260 -14.59 -9.92 0.01
N ALA A 261 -15.14 -8.74 -0.34
CA ALA A 261 -14.41 -7.71 -1.09
C ALA A 261 -13.25 -7.06 -0.31
N ARG A 262 -13.25 -7.11 1.04
CA ARG A 262 -12.11 -6.70 1.86
C ARG A 262 -11.03 -7.77 1.88
N GLU A 263 -11.41 -9.02 2.07
CA GLU A 263 -10.49 -10.16 2.05
C GLU A 263 -9.81 -10.31 0.68
N GLU A 264 -10.52 -10.05 -0.43
CA GLU A 264 -9.94 -9.96 -1.77
C GLU A 264 -8.95 -8.78 -1.91
N ALA A 265 -9.29 -7.59 -1.39
CA ALA A 265 -8.41 -6.42 -1.44
C ALA A 265 -7.13 -6.59 -0.58
N ASP A 266 -7.25 -7.21 0.59
CA ASP A 266 -6.14 -7.55 1.46
C ASP A 266 -5.26 -8.65 0.82
N ALA A 267 -5.88 -9.67 0.21
CA ALA A 267 -5.15 -10.70 -0.54
C ALA A 267 -4.41 -10.14 -1.76
N ALA A 268 -5.04 -9.23 -2.52
CA ALA A 268 -4.40 -8.53 -3.64
C ALA A 268 -3.23 -7.65 -3.17
N THR A 269 -3.37 -6.99 -2.01
CA THR A 269 -2.30 -6.19 -1.39
C THR A 269 -1.14 -7.08 -0.93
N ALA A 270 -1.42 -8.22 -0.30
CA ALA A 270 -0.42 -9.19 0.10
C ALA A 270 0.31 -9.80 -1.12
N ALA A 271 -0.42 -10.12 -2.20
CA ALA A 271 0.14 -10.61 -3.45
C ALA A 271 1.08 -9.58 -4.12
N ARG A 272 0.72 -8.29 -4.11
CA ARG A 272 1.60 -7.21 -4.57
C ARG A 272 2.89 -7.12 -3.76
N ILE A 273 2.80 -7.13 -2.43
CA ILE A 273 3.98 -7.09 -1.54
C ILE A 273 4.87 -8.34 -1.75
N ALA A 274 4.27 -9.50 -2.03
CA ALA A 274 5.02 -10.72 -2.36
C ALA A 274 5.75 -10.60 -3.71
N ALA A 275 5.10 -10.03 -4.73
CA ALA A 275 5.71 -9.80 -6.05
C ALA A 275 6.82 -8.74 -6.01
N GLU A 276 6.63 -7.66 -5.25
CA GLU A 276 7.64 -6.62 -5.01
C GLU A 276 8.89 -7.24 -4.35
N ARG A 277 8.72 -8.05 -3.28
CA ARG A 277 9.82 -8.80 -2.64
C ARG A 277 10.53 -9.81 -3.54
N GLU A 278 9.85 -10.41 -4.52
CA GLU A 278 10.53 -11.30 -5.48
C GLU A 278 11.34 -10.50 -6.51
N ARG A 279 10.85 -9.32 -6.94
CA ARG A 279 11.65 -8.41 -7.77
C ARG A 279 12.92 -7.95 -7.04
N ASP A 280 12.84 -7.65 -5.75
CA ASP A 280 14.01 -7.29 -4.93
C ASP A 280 15.04 -8.43 -4.87
N ARG A 281 14.59 -9.70 -4.74
CA ARG A 281 15.47 -10.89 -4.78
C ARG A 281 16.11 -11.11 -6.15
N VAL A 282 15.37 -10.87 -7.23
CA VAL A 282 15.91 -10.96 -8.59
C VAL A 282 16.96 -9.87 -8.80
N ALA A 283 16.67 -8.62 -8.45
CA ALA A 283 17.62 -7.50 -8.54
C ALA A 283 18.89 -7.72 -7.70
N ALA A 284 18.76 -8.31 -6.50
CA ALA A 284 19.91 -8.69 -5.68
C ALA A 284 20.80 -9.75 -6.38
N ARG A 285 20.19 -10.81 -6.93
CA ARG A 285 20.92 -11.84 -7.70
C ARG A 285 21.55 -11.29 -8.98
N GLU A 286 20.88 -10.37 -9.68
CA GLU A 286 21.45 -9.67 -10.84
C GLU A 286 22.67 -8.84 -10.43
N GLY A 287 22.62 -8.15 -9.28
CA GLY A 287 23.78 -7.45 -8.71
C GLY A 287 24.94 -8.38 -8.35
N GLU A 288 24.67 -9.52 -7.70
CA GLU A 288 25.67 -10.56 -7.40
C GLU A 288 26.32 -11.12 -8.68
N LEU A 289 25.51 -11.38 -9.71
CA LEU A 289 26.01 -11.88 -11.00
C LEU A 289 26.86 -10.82 -11.73
N LEU A 290 26.43 -9.55 -11.75
CA LEU A 290 27.22 -8.46 -12.33
C LEU A 290 28.56 -8.28 -11.61
N ALA A 291 28.56 -8.28 -10.27
CA ALA A 291 29.79 -8.21 -9.48
C ALA A 291 30.74 -9.39 -9.74
N SER A 292 30.21 -10.61 -9.91
CA SER A 292 31.04 -11.78 -10.25
C SER A 292 31.62 -11.71 -11.67
N LEU A 293 30.88 -11.16 -12.64
CA LEU A 293 31.37 -10.90 -14.00
C LEU A 293 32.44 -9.78 -14.04
N GLU A 294 32.28 -8.73 -13.23
CA GLU A 294 33.29 -7.67 -13.10
C GLU A 294 34.57 -8.19 -12.43
N ASN A 295 34.46 -9.04 -11.40
CA ASN A 295 35.62 -9.72 -10.81
C ASN A 295 36.31 -10.64 -11.82
N ALA A 296 35.57 -11.50 -12.53
CA ALA A 296 36.13 -12.37 -13.57
C ALA A 296 36.81 -11.57 -14.69
N ARG A 297 36.27 -10.41 -15.06
CA ARG A 297 36.90 -9.49 -16.02
C ARG A 297 38.21 -8.89 -15.47
N ALA A 298 38.26 -8.52 -14.20
CA ALA A 298 39.48 -8.02 -13.55
C ALA A 298 40.56 -9.12 -13.46
N GLU A 299 40.17 -10.35 -13.14
CA GLU A 299 41.07 -11.52 -13.16
C GLU A 299 41.63 -11.80 -14.56
N LEU A 300 40.81 -11.73 -15.62
CA LEU A 300 41.25 -11.88 -17.00
C LEU A 300 42.23 -10.77 -17.43
N VAL A 301 42.00 -9.52 -17.01
CA VAL A 301 42.95 -8.41 -17.26
C VAL A 301 44.26 -8.63 -16.49
N SER A 302 44.22 -9.10 -15.24
CA SER A 302 45.40 -9.47 -14.45
C SER A 302 46.19 -10.64 -15.07
N LEU A 303 45.49 -11.63 -15.63
CA LEU A 303 46.10 -12.76 -16.35
C LEU A 303 46.75 -12.28 -17.66
N HIS A 304 46.10 -11.41 -18.42
CA HIS A 304 46.65 -10.87 -19.66
C HIS A 304 47.86 -9.96 -19.42
N GLY A 305 47.85 -9.15 -18.36
CA GLY A 305 49.02 -8.39 -17.92
C GLY A 305 50.22 -9.29 -17.61
N ARG A 306 50.04 -10.30 -16.75
CA ARG A 306 51.07 -11.30 -16.42
C ARG A 306 51.54 -12.11 -17.63
N LEU A 307 50.66 -12.40 -18.59
CA LEU A 307 51.05 -13.05 -19.85
C LEU A 307 51.96 -12.12 -20.68
N SER A 308 51.62 -10.83 -20.77
CA SER A 308 52.39 -9.83 -21.52
C SER A 308 53.78 -9.59 -20.87
N GLU A 309 53.83 -9.57 -19.54
CA GLU A 309 55.08 -9.56 -18.76
C GLU A 309 55.92 -10.81 -19.04
N ALA A 310 55.31 -12.01 -19.03
CA ALA A 310 56.02 -13.25 -19.33
C ALA A 310 56.52 -13.32 -20.79
N GLU A 311 55.73 -12.85 -21.75
CA GLU A 311 56.11 -12.78 -23.17
C GLU A 311 57.29 -11.81 -23.39
N THR A 312 57.28 -10.63 -22.76
CA THR A 312 58.41 -9.68 -22.84
C THR A 312 59.67 -10.20 -22.14
N LEU A 313 59.54 -10.93 -21.02
CA LEU A 313 60.67 -11.62 -20.38
C LEU A 313 61.26 -12.74 -21.28
N VAL A 314 60.40 -13.53 -21.94
CA VAL A 314 60.84 -14.58 -22.88
C VAL A 314 61.52 -13.98 -24.11
N GLU A 315 61.02 -12.86 -24.64
CA GLU A 315 61.66 -12.18 -25.78
C GLU A 315 62.98 -11.51 -25.37
N GLY A 316 63.07 -10.94 -24.17
CA GLY A 316 64.34 -10.49 -23.58
C GLY A 316 65.37 -11.62 -23.49
N GLN A 317 64.98 -12.78 -22.93
CA GLN A 317 65.84 -13.96 -22.85
C GLN A 317 66.26 -14.51 -24.23
N ARG A 318 65.40 -14.40 -25.26
CA ARG A 318 65.78 -14.74 -26.65
C ARG A 318 66.84 -13.79 -27.19
N VAL A 319 66.68 -12.48 -27.00
CA VAL A 319 67.67 -11.48 -27.43
C VAL A 319 69.00 -11.67 -26.71
N GLU A 320 68.98 -11.94 -25.41
CA GLU A 320 70.17 -12.29 -24.63
C GLU A 320 70.83 -13.59 -25.11
N ALA A 321 70.05 -14.63 -25.39
CA ALA A 321 70.58 -15.90 -25.92
C ALA A 321 71.18 -15.74 -27.32
N GLU A 322 70.60 -14.94 -28.21
CA GLU A 322 71.18 -14.61 -29.52
C GLU A 322 72.43 -13.74 -29.41
N ALA A 323 72.48 -12.80 -28.46
CA ALA A 323 73.69 -12.04 -28.16
C ALA A 323 74.81 -12.95 -27.61
N ALA A 324 74.48 -13.89 -26.72
CA ALA A 324 75.42 -14.87 -26.19
C ALA A 324 75.94 -15.82 -27.27
N LYS A 325 75.07 -16.31 -28.19
CA LYS A 325 75.49 -17.10 -29.36
C LYS A 325 76.53 -16.33 -30.18
N ARG A 326 76.23 -15.10 -30.60
CA ARG A 326 77.15 -14.24 -31.37
C ARG A 326 78.48 -14.05 -30.63
N ALA A 327 78.46 -13.73 -29.34
CA ALA A 327 79.67 -13.64 -28.54
C ALA A 327 80.49 -14.95 -28.52
N THR A 328 79.84 -16.13 -28.49
CA THR A 328 80.56 -17.40 -28.63
C THR A 328 81.11 -17.65 -30.05
N ASP A 329 80.44 -17.18 -31.10
CA ASP A 329 80.93 -17.30 -32.48
C ASP A 329 82.07 -16.32 -32.79
N ASP A 330 82.00 -15.09 -32.24
CA ASP A 330 83.08 -14.11 -32.27
C ASP A 330 84.32 -14.65 -31.53
N LEU A 331 84.14 -15.25 -30.35
CA LEU A 331 85.22 -15.94 -29.62
C LEU A 331 85.76 -17.14 -30.41
N ARG A 332 84.91 -17.97 -31.05
CA ARG A 332 85.37 -19.05 -31.95
C ARG A 332 86.13 -18.51 -33.15
N SER A 333 85.79 -17.32 -33.67
CA SER A 333 86.54 -16.67 -34.75
C SER A 333 87.90 -16.18 -34.24
N ALA A 334 87.92 -15.43 -33.14
CA ALA A 334 89.14 -14.93 -32.53
C ALA A 334 90.13 -16.05 -32.13
N VAL A 335 89.62 -17.21 -31.68
CA VAL A 335 90.44 -18.41 -31.44
C VAL A 335 91.02 -18.95 -32.74
N ARG A 336 90.21 -19.14 -33.80
CA ARG A 336 90.71 -19.59 -35.12
C ARG A 336 91.72 -18.61 -35.73
N ASP A 337 91.51 -17.31 -35.57
CA ASP A 337 92.44 -16.26 -36.02
C ASP A 337 93.74 -16.28 -35.21
N ALA A 338 93.68 -16.56 -33.91
CA ALA A 338 94.85 -16.73 -33.05
C ALA A 338 95.62 -18.03 -33.38
N GLU A 339 94.92 -19.13 -33.66
CA GLU A 339 95.50 -20.39 -34.12
C GLU A 339 96.15 -20.24 -35.50
N ALA A 340 95.52 -19.52 -36.43
CA ALA A 340 96.09 -19.20 -37.74
C ALA A 340 97.33 -18.31 -37.61
N LYS A 341 97.30 -17.26 -36.77
CA LYS A 341 98.47 -16.43 -36.47
C LYS A 341 99.59 -17.22 -35.81
N ARG A 342 99.27 -18.19 -34.93
CA ARG A 342 100.26 -19.10 -34.33
C ARG A 342 100.85 -20.05 -35.39
N GLY A 343 100.02 -20.55 -36.31
CA GLY A 343 100.46 -21.37 -37.45
C GLY A 343 101.41 -20.60 -38.37
N GLN A 344 101.08 -19.35 -38.70
CA GLN A 344 101.96 -18.47 -39.46
C GLN A 344 103.29 -18.23 -38.73
N ALA A 345 103.25 -17.87 -37.44
CA ALA A 345 104.46 -17.64 -36.65
C ALA A 345 105.36 -18.89 -36.53
N VAL A 346 104.78 -20.09 -36.50
CA VAL A 346 105.54 -21.36 -36.57
C VAL A 346 106.16 -21.56 -37.97
N ALA A 347 105.40 -21.34 -39.04
CA ALA A 347 105.92 -21.43 -40.41
C ALA A 347 107.03 -20.39 -40.70
N ASP A 348 106.91 -19.18 -40.14
CA ASP A 348 107.93 -18.13 -40.20
C ASP A 348 109.19 -18.57 -39.44
N LEU A 349 109.04 -19.13 -38.22
CA LEU A 349 110.16 -19.69 -37.45
C LEU A 349 110.85 -20.85 -38.17
N ASP A 350 110.09 -21.74 -38.81
CA ASP A 350 110.64 -22.84 -39.62
C ASP A 350 111.37 -22.31 -40.87
N GLN A 351 110.86 -21.25 -41.52
CA GLN A 351 111.55 -20.56 -42.62
C GLN A 351 112.84 -19.87 -42.14
N PHE A 352 112.83 -19.23 -40.96
CA PHE A 352 114.04 -18.65 -40.38
C PHE A 352 115.06 -19.72 -40.00
N GLN A 353 114.63 -20.87 -39.46
CA GLN A 353 115.52 -22.01 -39.21
C GLN A 353 116.07 -22.64 -40.49
N ALA A 354 115.27 -22.75 -41.56
CA ALA A 354 115.73 -23.23 -42.85
C ALA A 354 116.82 -22.30 -43.42
N ARG A 355 116.56 -20.98 -43.45
CA ARG A 355 117.56 -19.98 -43.86
C ARG A 355 118.80 -19.97 -42.96
N ALA A 356 118.65 -20.18 -41.66
CA ALA A 356 119.79 -20.31 -40.74
C ALA A 356 120.67 -21.52 -41.13
N ARG A 357 120.07 -22.68 -41.42
CA ARG A 357 120.78 -23.88 -41.89
C ARG A 357 121.41 -23.68 -43.28
N GLU A 358 120.80 -22.89 -44.16
CA GLU A 358 121.41 -22.48 -45.44
C GLU A 358 122.63 -21.58 -45.23
N PHE A 359 122.53 -20.58 -44.34
CA PHE A 359 123.65 -19.73 -43.96
C PHE A 359 124.77 -20.50 -43.24
N GLU A 360 124.43 -21.47 -42.38
CA GLU A 360 125.41 -22.38 -41.74
C GLU A 360 126.15 -23.22 -42.78
N GLN A 361 125.43 -23.79 -43.76
CA GLN A 361 126.04 -24.53 -44.88
C GLN A 361 126.92 -23.64 -45.76
N HIS A 362 126.48 -22.43 -46.09
CA HIS A 362 127.28 -21.45 -46.84
C HIS A 362 128.53 -21.04 -46.06
N ASN A 363 128.41 -20.83 -44.74
CA ASN A 363 129.54 -20.45 -43.89
C ASN A 363 130.52 -21.62 -43.71
N TRP A 364 130.04 -22.86 -43.64
CA TRP A 364 130.87 -24.05 -43.69
C TRP A 364 131.61 -24.20 -45.03
N GLN A 365 130.93 -23.98 -46.16
CA GLN A 365 131.56 -23.96 -47.50
C GLN A 365 132.60 -22.84 -47.64
N LEU A 366 132.32 -21.64 -47.12
CA LEU A 366 133.27 -20.52 -47.09
C LEU A 366 134.47 -20.78 -46.16
N THR A 367 134.25 -21.46 -45.03
CA THR A 367 135.31 -21.86 -44.10
C THR A 367 136.21 -22.91 -44.74
N ARG A 368 135.61 -23.94 -45.34
CA ARG A 368 136.31 -24.99 -46.10
C ARG A 368 137.09 -24.42 -47.29
N THR A 369 136.48 -23.55 -48.11
CA THR A 369 137.20 -22.94 -49.25
C THR A 369 138.28 -21.98 -48.77
N ALA A 370 138.13 -21.31 -47.62
CA ALA A 370 139.22 -20.55 -47.00
C ALA A 370 140.33 -21.46 -46.44
N GLU A 371 140.04 -22.68 -46.00
CA GLU A 371 141.04 -23.70 -45.63
C GLU A 371 141.75 -24.28 -46.87
N GLU A 372 141.02 -24.61 -47.93
CA GLU A 372 141.56 -25.05 -49.22
C GLU A 372 142.44 -23.95 -49.85
N LEU A 373 142.03 -22.68 -49.77
CA LEU A 373 142.84 -21.53 -50.19
C LEU A 373 144.07 -21.31 -49.28
N ARG A 374 143.97 -21.50 -47.97
CA ARG A 374 145.13 -21.45 -47.06
C ARG A 374 146.11 -22.58 -47.37
N ALA A 375 145.63 -23.79 -47.65
CA ALA A 375 146.45 -24.92 -48.06
C ALA A 375 147.12 -24.69 -49.42
N ALA A 376 146.39 -24.12 -50.39
CA ALA A 376 146.94 -23.72 -51.69
C ALA A 376 148.00 -22.61 -51.56
N VAL A 377 147.77 -21.60 -50.70
CA VAL A 377 148.78 -20.57 -50.39
C VAL A 377 149.99 -21.16 -49.70
N GLN A 378 149.81 -22.10 -48.76
CA GLN A 378 150.92 -22.81 -48.11
C GLN A 378 151.73 -23.64 -49.13
N ALA A 379 151.06 -24.38 -50.01
CA ALA A 379 151.69 -25.12 -51.10
C ALA A 379 152.46 -24.18 -52.05
N LEU A 380 151.85 -23.09 -52.50
CA LEU A 380 152.50 -22.08 -53.34
C LEU A 380 153.68 -21.39 -52.64
N THR A 381 153.64 -21.21 -51.31
CA THR A 381 154.84 -20.74 -50.57
C THR A 381 155.92 -21.80 -50.46
N ALA A 382 155.56 -23.08 -50.31
CA ALA A 382 156.52 -24.19 -50.32
C ALA A 382 157.15 -24.37 -51.70
N GLU A 383 156.38 -24.25 -52.78
CA GLU A 383 156.87 -24.22 -54.17
C GLU A 383 157.76 -23.00 -54.42
N ARG A 384 157.36 -21.80 -53.98
CA ARG A 384 158.18 -20.57 -54.07
C ARG A 384 159.50 -20.72 -53.32
N ASP A 385 159.48 -21.29 -52.12
CA ASP A 385 160.68 -21.40 -51.29
C ASP A 385 161.55 -22.59 -51.70
N ALA A 386 160.97 -23.64 -52.30
CA ALA A 386 161.71 -24.66 -53.05
C ALA A 386 162.35 -24.07 -54.32
N ALA A 387 161.63 -23.22 -55.08
CA ALA A 387 162.16 -22.51 -56.24
C ALA A 387 163.22 -21.47 -55.86
N ARG A 388 163.15 -20.87 -54.66
CA ARG A 388 164.24 -20.06 -54.09
C ARG A 388 165.42 -20.92 -53.69
N ALA A 389 165.23 -22.08 -53.08
CA ALA A 389 166.31 -23.02 -52.83
C ALA A 389 166.96 -23.50 -54.15
N GLU A 390 166.17 -23.64 -55.23
CA GLU A 390 166.66 -23.94 -56.58
C GLU A 390 167.42 -22.75 -57.19
N ALA A 391 166.91 -21.52 -57.02
CA ALA A 391 167.59 -20.29 -57.43
C ALA A 391 168.89 -20.04 -56.65
N ASP A 392 168.95 -20.39 -55.36
CA ASP A 392 170.16 -20.30 -54.54
C ASP A 392 171.12 -21.47 -54.77
N ARG A 393 170.63 -22.62 -55.26
CA ARG A 393 171.47 -23.68 -55.85
C ARG A 393 172.06 -23.22 -57.19
N ALA A 394 171.27 -22.53 -58.02
CA ALA A 394 171.72 -21.94 -59.28
C ALA A 394 172.73 -20.80 -59.07
N ARG A 395 172.47 -19.87 -58.13
CA ARG A 395 173.42 -18.83 -57.73
C ARG A 395 174.74 -19.42 -57.26
N ARG A 396 174.72 -20.39 -56.34
CA ARG A 396 175.95 -21.09 -55.92
C ARG A 396 176.71 -21.80 -57.05
N ARG A 397 176.04 -22.20 -58.14
CA ARG A 397 176.70 -22.68 -59.37
C ARG A 397 177.27 -21.53 -60.21
N VAL A 398 176.58 -20.40 -60.32
CA VAL A 398 177.08 -19.18 -60.99
C VAL A 398 178.28 -18.62 -60.23
N ASP A 399 178.19 -18.44 -58.92
CA ASP A 399 179.28 -17.94 -58.07
C ASP A 399 180.53 -18.83 -58.19
N ALA A 400 180.36 -20.16 -58.25
CA ALA A 400 181.45 -21.12 -58.48
C ALA A 400 182.07 -21.06 -59.89
N LEU A 401 181.36 -20.53 -60.89
CA LEU A 401 181.87 -20.29 -62.24
C LEU A 401 182.53 -18.90 -62.35
N THR A 402 181.94 -17.87 -61.74
CA THR A 402 182.51 -16.51 -61.67
C THR A 402 183.82 -16.47 -60.87
N ALA A 403 183.95 -17.31 -59.83
CA ALA A 403 185.18 -17.47 -59.05
C ALA A 403 186.40 -17.99 -59.84
N LEU A 404 186.20 -18.46 -61.08
CA LEU A 404 187.27 -18.85 -62.01
C LEU A 404 187.57 -17.80 -63.09
N ALA A 405 186.82 -16.68 -63.14
CA ALA A 405 186.84 -15.74 -64.27
C ALA A 405 187.54 -14.40 -63.98
N ASP A 406 187.51 -13.91 -62.73
CA ASP A 406 187.98 -12.56 -62.38
C ASP A 406 189.22 -12.54 -61.47
N THR A 407 190.40 -12.61 -62.08
CA THR A 407 191.63 -12.09 -61.45
C THR A 407 191.84 -10.62 -61.82
N HIS A 408 191.59 -9.74 -60.84
CA HIS A 408 192.30 -8.46 -60.63
C HIS A 408 191.85 -7.20 -61.41
N ARG A 409 190.91 -6.43 -60.83
CA ARG A 409 190.92 -4.94 -60.90
C ARG A 409 190.24 -4.25 -59.70
N ASP A 410 190.63 -3.01 -59.44
CA ASP A 410 190.60 -2.34 -58.13
C ASP A 410 189.37 -1.48 -57.77
N GLY A 411 189.06 -1.44 -56.46
CA GLY A 411 189.07 -0.19 -55.67
C GLY A 411 187.77 0.63 -55.42
N GLY A 412 187.41 0.88 -54.14
CA GLY A 412 186.49 1.97 -53.73
C GLY A 412 185.64 1.70 -52.45
N PRO A 413 185.43 2.66 -51.48
CA PRO A 413 184.84 2.32 -50.16
C PRO A 413 183.74 3.25 -49.53
N ARG A 414 182.66 2.63 -48.96
CA ARG A 414 181.73 3.15 -47.89
C ARG A 414 180.94 4.46 -48.20
N PRO A 415 180.08 5.05 -47.31
CA PRO A 415 179.39 4.63 -46.05
C PRO A 415 177.82 4.57 -46.17
N VAL A 416 177.01 3.94 -45.28
CA VAL A 416 176.39 4.33 -43.97
C VAL A 416 175.49 5.60 -43.96
N VAL A 417 174.24 5.51 -43.40
CA VAL A 417 173.53 6.46 -42.47
C VAL A 417 171.96 6.30 -42.44
N ASP A 418 171.38 6.17 -41.23
CA ASP A 418 170.03 6.52 -40.66
C ASP A 418 168.69 6.31 -41.45
N ARG A 419 167.44 6.28 -40.90
CA ARG A 419 166.79 6.90 -39.72
C ARG A 419 165.34 6.36 -39.47
N GLU A 420 164.79 6.59 -38.28
CA GLU A 420 163.46 6.20 -37.74
C GLU A 420 162.23 7.06 -38.21
N PRO A 421 160.95 6.69 -37.89
CA PRO A 421 159.72 7.34 -38.40
C PRO A 421 159.24 8.64 -37.66
N PRO A 422 158.24 8.76 -36.73
CA PRO A 422 157.27 7.83 -36.10
C PRO A 422 155.78 8.33 -35.99
N THR A 423 154.94 7.57 -35.24
CA THR A 423 153.68 7.94 -34.51
C THR A 423 152.34 8.30 -35.19
N GLY A 424 151.24 7.81 -34.57
CA GLY A 424 149.85 8.29 -34.64
C GLY A 424 148.94 7.46 -33.70
N LEU A 425 148.22 8.08 -32.74
CA LEU A 425 147.57 7.38 -31.61
C LEU A 425 146.23 8.00 -31.12
N HIS A 426 145.25 7.14 -30.79
CA HIS A 426 144.10 7.35 -29.86
C HIS A 426 143.05 8.43 -30.27
N PRO A 427 141.88 8.63 -29.57
CA PRO A 427 141.35 7.99 -28.34
C PRO A 427 139.86 7.52 -28.40
N VAL A 428 139.31 7.12 -27.23
CA VAL A 428 137.92 6.69 -26.91
C VAL A 428 137.65 6.98 -25.40
N PRO A 429 136.41 7.19 -24.84
CA PRO A 429 135.10 7.58 -25.39
C PRO A 429 134.78 9.08 -25.08
N PRO A 430 133.98 9.59 -24.07
CA PRO A 430 133.06 9.01 -23.04
C PRO A 430 131.60 9.57 -22.94
N VAL A 431 130.69 8.70 -22.46
CA VAL A 431 129.49 8.87 -21.59
C VAL A 431 128.74 10.23 -21.44
N GLY A 432 127.42 10.21 -21.72
CA GLY A 432 126.38 10.69 -20.77
C GLY A 432 125.45 11.85 -21.19
N GLY A 433 124.12 11.68 -21.05
CA GLY A 433 123.14 12.77 -21.13
C GLY A 433 121.74 12.36 -21.65
N SER A 434 120.76 12.24 -20.76
CA SER A 434 119.35 11.90 -21.09
C SER A 434 118.57 13.06 -21.71
N SER A 435 117.46 12.73 -22.41
CA SER A 435 116.11 13.35 -22.26
C SER A 435 115.41 13.70 -23.58
N LEU A 436 114.23 13.07 -23.84
CA LEU A 436 113.02 13.62 -24.52
C LEU A 436 113.16 14.15 -25.98
N ASP A 437 112.22 13.95 -26.91
CA ASP A 437 110.96 13.18 -26.97
C ASP A 437 110.51 13.08 -28.47
N PHE A 438 109.35 12.49 -28.76
CA PHE A 438 108.62 12.52 -30.05
C PHE A 438 109.33 11.99 -31.30
N GLY A 439 109.23 10.68 -31.53
CA GLY A 439 109.37 10.07 -32.84
C GLY A 439 108.03 9.98 -33.59
N ASP A 440 107.92 10.73 -34.68
CA ASP A 440 106.82 10.77 -35.66
C ASP A 440 107.49 10.72 -37.07
N PRO A 441 106.83 10.36 -38.21
CA PRO A 441 105.42 10.01 -38.39
C PRO A 441 105.16 8.66 -39.10
N LEU A 442 103.96 8.11 -38.91
CA LEU A 442 103.30 7.28 -39.94
C LEU A 442 101.84 7.71 -40.11
N ALA A 443 101.55 8.28 -41.28
CA ALA A 443 100.23 8.83 -41.59
C ALA A 443 99.30 7.76 -42.19
N THR A 444 98.12 7.59 -41.57
CA THR A 444 96.83 7.49 -42.28
C THR A 444 95.67 7.71 -41.29
N ASP A 445 95.25 8.98 -41.19
CA ASP A 445 93.91 9.54 -41.51
C ASP A 445 92.64 8.61 -41.54
N PRO A 446 91.40 9.14 -41.48
CA PRO A 446 90.73 9.48 -40.22
C PRO A 446 89.32 8.85 -40.11
N GLY A 447 88.66 8.93 -38.94
CA GLY A 447 87.33 8.30 -38.82
C GLY A 447 86.44 8.57 -37.60
N ARG A 448 86.67 9.60 -36.77
CA ARG A 448 85.89 9.78 -35.52
C ARG A 448 85.35 11.19 -35.25
N ARG A 449 84.37 11.64 -36.06
CA ARG A 449 83.37 12.68 -35.70
C ARG A 449 82.21 12.67 -36.71
N GLY A 450 80.96 12.83 -36.24
CA GLY A 450 79.86 13.29 -37.09
C GLY A 450 78.49 12.58 -37.00
N ARG A 451 77.71 12.84 -35.94
CA ARG A 451 76.28 13.21 -36.03
C ARG A 451 75.67 13.61 -34.68
N GLN A 452 75.51 14.91 -34.46
CA GLN A 452 74.59 15.51 -33.50
C GLN A 452 73.95 16.77 -34.13
N HIS A 453 72.92 16.54 -34.95
CA HIS A 453 72.03 17.51 -35.61
C HIS A 453 70.72 16.75 -35.92
N ASN A 454 69.51 17.33 -35.94
CA ASN A 454 68.96 18.61 -35.47
C ASN A 454 67.41 18.52 -35.50
N GLY A 455 66.70 19.42 -34.81
CA GLY A 455 65.23 19.56 -34.85
C GLY A 455 64.53 18.92 -33.65
N ARG A 456 63.68 19.62 -32.87
CA ARG A 456 62.40 20.28 -33.21
C ARG A 456 61.30 19.29 -33.63
N HIS A 457 60.37 18.96 -32.73
CA HIS A 457 59.08 19.66 -32.67
C HIS A 457 58.26 19.36 -31.40
N LEU A 458 57.60 20.40 -30.87
CA LEU A 458 56.33 20.31 -30.14
C LEU A 458 55.19 20.43 -31.18
N PRO A 459 53.99 19.84 -30.97
CA PRO A 459 53.02 20.43 -30.04
C PRO A 459 52.09 19.46 -29.27
N TYR A 460 51.31 20.08 -28.38
CA TYR A 460 50.05 19.65 -27.74
C TYR A 460 49.24 18.52 -28.41
N ALA A 461 48.91 17.51 -27.61
CA ALA A 461 47.56 16.97 -27.39
C ALA A 461 47.60 16.05 -26.14
N GLY A 462 46.59 15.98 -25.27
CA GLY A 462 45.34 16.75 -25.20
C GLY A 462 44.65 16.47 -23.86
#